data_AF-A0A127EZW9-F1
#
_entry.id   AF-A0A127EZW9-F1
#
_cell.length_a   1.000
_cell.length_b   1.000
_cell.length_c   1.000
_cell.angle_alpha   90.00
_cell.angle_beta   90.00
_cell.angle_gamma   90.00
#
_symmetry.space_group_name_H-M   'P 1'
#
loop_
_entity.id
_entity.type
_entity.pdbx_description
1 polymer ?
#
loop_
_entity_poly.entity_id
_entity_poly.type
_entity_poly.pdbx_seq_one_letter_code
_entity_poly.pdbx_strand_id
1 'polypeptide(L)'
;MVSRIGAVSFGLRFPMQLLNLRRATLIVAVSLALVALWTPGRVHAAASGVRHILMGSLSFGGPPASAPRQSASGAREREGATADIQTDVRISDHAPGVDFYGVITTRFSDVRWGQQTAEQTIWEATKCHFDRGLPKVSVLGFRGDITHGDTSTRVMATPRQIGKLVPDDEILTTRRVPAGLNRDGAELLIQAVTKTSELALSLRLVVKYCDL
;
A
#
# COMPACT_ATOMS: atom_id res chain seq x y z
N MET A 1 31.89 37.98 -44.34
CA MET A 1 33.03 37.57 -43.50
C MET A 1 32.93 36.06 -43.32
N VAL A 2 33.50 35.24 -44.20
CA VAL A 2 34.93 34.83 -44.33
C VAL A 2 35.44 33.97 -43.15
N SER A 3 36.06 32.84 -43.52
CA SER A 3 36.97 31.95 -42.77
C SER A 3 36.32 30.69 -42.16
N ARG A 4 36.42 29.45 -42.69
CA ARG A 4 37.50 28.55 -43.18
C ARG A 4 38.33 27.85 -42.07
N ILE A 5 38.52 26.52 -42.26
CA ILE A 5 39.60 25.63 -41.74
C ILE A 5 39.33 25.01 -40.34
N GLY A 6 39.52 23.71 -40.08
CA GLY A 6 40.19 22.66 -40.86
C GLY A 6 40.04 21.26 -40.25
N ALA A 7 40.37 20.27 -41.08
CA ALA A 7 40.49 18.87 -40.74
C ALA A 7 41.82 18.58 -40.02
N VAL A 8 41.83 17.61 -39.11
CA VAL A 8 43.06 16.95 -38.64
C VAL A 8 42.84 15.44 -38.67
N SER A 9 43.55 14.79 -39.59
CA SER A 9 43.77 13.35 -39.63
C SER A 9 44.97 13.01 -38.76
N PHE A 10 44.85 12.03 -37.88
CA PHE A 10 46.01 11.34 -37.30
C PHE A 10 45.94 9.87 -37.70
N GLY A 11 46.82 9.50 -38.62
CA GLY A 11 47.15 8.11 -38.89
C GLY A 11 48.19 7.63 -37.88
N LEU A 12 47.99 6.43 -37.36
CA LEU A 12 49.06 5.65 -36.76
C LEU A 12 49.11 4.28 -37.43
N ARG A 13 50.18 4.10 -38.19
CA ARG A 13 50.67 2.83 -38.72
C ARG A 13 51.11 1.96 -37.55
N PHE A 14 50.69 0.70 -37.52
CA PHE A 14 51.42 -0.35 -36.81
C PHE A 14 51.83 -1.45 -37.80
N PRO A 15 53.11 -1.86 -37.79
CA PRO A 15 53.66 -2.80 -38.75
C PRO A 15 53.34 -4.26 -38.43
N MET A 16 53.30 -5.06 -39.50
CA MET A 16 53.44 -6.51 -39.49
C MET A 16 54.69 -6.95 -38.73
N GLN A 17 54.54 -7.98 -37.88
CA GLN A 17 55.57 -8.99 -37.72
C GLN A 17 54.95 -10.38 -37.84
N LEU A 18 55.36 -11.07 -38.92
CA LEU A 18 55.29 -12.52 -39.07
C LEU A 18 56.18 -13.17 -38.01
N LEU A 19 55.70 -14.22 -37.35
CA LEU A 19 56.60 -15.31 -36.95
C LEU A 19 55.92 -16.68 -36.94
N ASN A 20 56.65 -17.59 -37.55
CA ASN A 20 56.40 -18.99 -37.86
C ASN A 20 55.96 -19.90 -36.70
N LEU A 21 55.01 -20.77 -37.04
CA LEU A 21 55.14 -22.22 -37.16
C LEU A 21 55.83 -23.03 -36.04
N ARG A 22 55.14 -24.14 -35.69
CA ARG A 22 55.58 -25.38 -35.04
C ARG A 22 55.43 -25.42 -33.52
N ARG A 23 54.38 -26.11 -33.06
CA ARG A 23 54.48 -27.44 -32.41
C ARG A 23 53.08 -27.93 -32.05
N ALA A 24 52.57 -28.84 -32.86
CA ALA A 24 51.51 -29.76 -32.45
C ALA A 24 52.17 -30.92 -31.70
N THR A 25 51.90 -31.10 -30.41
CA THR A 25 51.81 -32.44 -29.81
C THR A 25 51.17 -32.39 -28.41
N LEU A 26 50.12 -33.20 -28.26
CA LEU A 26 49.86 -34.05 -27.10
C LEU A 26 49.27 -33.44 -25.81
N ILE A 27 47.94 -33.30 -25.76
CA ILE A 27 47.17 -33.65 -24.54
C ILE A 27 45.86 -34.32 -24.97
N VAL A 28 45.90 -35.64 -25.13
CA VAL A 28 44.71 -36.51 -25.07
C VAL A 28 44.93 -37.39 -23.87
N ALA A 29 44.34 -37.03 -22.72
CA ALA A 29 43.96 -37.96 -21.66
C ALA A 29 43.23 -37.20 -20.54
N VAL A 30 42.05 -37.70 -20.18
CA VAL A 30 41.31 -37.44 -18.94
C VAL A 30 40.61 -36.08 -18.80
N SER A 31 39.46 -35.92 -19.47
CA SER A 31 38.44 -34.92 -19.09
C SER A 31 37.01 -35.45 -19.30
N LEU A 32 36.81 -36.74 -19.04
CA LEU A 32 35.52 -37.44 -19.23
C LEU A 32 35.07 -38.08 -17.90
N ALA A 33 35.02 -37.29 -16.83
CA ALA A 33 34.41 -37.72 -15.57
C ALA A 33 34.06 -36.53 -14.65
N LEU A 34 33.35 -35.51 -15.15
CA LEU A 34 32.74 -34.48 -14.27
C LEU A 34 31.68 -33.60 -14.96
N VAL A 35 30.88 -34.17 -15.87
CA VAL A 35 29.69 -33.49 -16.42
C VAL A 35 28.47 -34.40 -16.31
N ALA A 36 28.17 -34.84 -15.10
CA ALA A 36 26.93 -35.52 -14.80
C ALA A 36 26.64 -35.33 -13.31
N LEU A 37 26.21 -34.12 -12.93
CA LEU A 37 25.46 -33.79 -11.70
C LEU A 37 25.25 -32.26 -11.64
N TRP A 38 24.88 -31.65 -12.76
CA TRP A 38 24.19 -30.36 -12.74
C TRP A 38 22.80 -30.64 -13.27
N THR A 39 21.97 -31.30 -12.46
CA THR A 39 20.54 -31.08 -12.58
C THR A 39 20.34 -29.63 -12.15
N PRO A 40 19.95 -28.69 -13.03
CA PRO A 40 19.33 -27.49 -12.52
C PRO A 40 18.12 -28.01 -11.76
N GLY A 41 18.19 -27.95 -10.42
CA GLY A 41 17.02 -28.13 -9.59
C GLY A 41 15.98 -27.22 -10.22
N ARG A 42 14.95 -27.81 -10.83
CA ARG A 42 13.77 -27.08 -11.22
C ARG A 42 13.19 -26.58 -9.92
N VAL A 43 13.65 -25.42 -9.47
CA VAL A 43 12.83 -24.54 -8.66
C VAL A 43 11.68 -24.23 -9.61
N HIS A 44 10.65 -25.08 -9.58
CA HIS A 44 9.34 -24.61 -9.93
C HIS A 44 9.15 -23.44 -8.98
N ALA A 45 9.32 -22.23 -9.50
CA ALA A 45 8.62 -21.11 -8.91
C ALA A 45 7.16 -21.53 -8.98
N ALA A 46 6.66 -22.11 -7.88
CA ALA A 46 5.24 -22.28 -7.69
C ALA A 46 4.64 -20.92 -8.05
N ALA A 47 3.59 -20.92 -8.87
CA ALA A 47 2.97 -19.67 -9.29
C ALA A 47 2.54 -18.96 -7.99
N SER A 48 3.28 -17.94 -7.59
CA SER A 48 3.06 -17.29 -6.31
C SER A 48 1.86 -16.38 -6.48
N GLY A 49 0.77 -16.72 -5.81
CA GLY A 49 -0.38 -15.84 -5.70
C GLY A 49 -0.21 -14.87 -4.54
N VAL A 50 -1.19 -13.99 -4.44
CA VAL A 50 -1.36 -13.04 -3.34
C VAL A 50 -2.76 -13.17 -2.77
N ARG A 51 -2.88 -12.78 -1.51
CA ARG A 51 -4.14 -12.62 -0.80
C ARG A 51 -4.10 -11.30 -0.04
N HIS A 52 -5.08 -10.46 -0.29
CA HIS A 52 -5.18 -9.15 0.35
C HIS A 52 -5.92 -9.23 1.68
N ILE A 53 -5.44 -8.50 2.68
CA ILE A 53 -6.10 -8.33 3.97
C ILE A 53 -6.19 -6.84 4.27
N LEU A 54 -7.39 -6.36 4.54
CA LEU A 54 -7.64 -5.00 4.99
C LEU A 54 -7.83 -5.02 6.51
N MET A 55 -6.91 -4.38 7.21
CA MET A 55 -6.97 -4.14 8.64
C MET A 55 -7.37 -2.69 8.89
N GLY A 56 -7.97 -2.41 10.05
CA GLY A 56 -8.28 -1.05 10.42
C GLY A 56 -8.43 -0.79 11.90
N SER A 57 -8.21 0.46 12.29
CA SER A 57 -8.39 0.99 13.63
C SER A 57 -8.99 2.39 13.57
N LEU A 58 -9.74 2.77 14.59
CA LEU A 58 -10.38 4.07 14.70
C LEU A 58 -9.77 4.83 15.88
N SER A 59 -9.45 6.10 15.70
CA SER A 59 -9.13 7.01 16.81
C SER A 59 -10.13 8.15 16.90
N PHE A 60 -10.27 8.67 18.12
CA PHE A 60 -11.20 9.75 18.46
C PHE A 60 -10.48 10.81 19.30
N GLY A 61 -10.73 12.10 19.02
CA GLY A 61 -10.12 13.22 19.76
C GLY A 61 -8.73 13.63 19.28
N GLY A 62 -8.41 13.32 18.02
CA GLY A 62 -7.24 13.87 17.33
C GLY A 62 -7.54 15.23 16.69
N PRO A 63 -6.52 16.03 16.32
CA PRO A 63 -6.76 17.33 15.70
C PRO A 63 -7.61 17.18 14.43
N PRO A 64 -8.73 17.92 14.29
CA PRO A 64 -9.56 17.81 13.10
C PRO A 64 -8.80 18.28 11.87
N ALA A 65 -9.09 17.66 10.72
CA ALA A 65 -8.32 17.85 9.49
C ALA A 65 -8.34 19.29 8.95
N SER A 66 -9.33 20.08 9.36
CA SER A 66 -9.51 21.49 8.97
C SER A 66 -9.07 22.51 10.03
N ALA A 67 -8.61 22.11 11.22
CA ALA A 67 -8.27 23.07 12.25
C ALA A 67 -6.83 23.61 12.12
N PRO A 68 -6.62 24.94 12.23
CA PRO A 68 -5.36 25.49 12.72
C PRO A 68 -5.03 24.86 14.08
N ARG A 69 -3.74 24.76 14.45
CA ARG A 69 -3.23 24.12 15.69
C ARG A 69 -3.72 24.72 17.04
N GLN A 70 -4.82 25.44 17.09
CA GLN A 70 -5.38 26.12 18.26
C GLN A 70 -6.89 25.81 18.26
N SER A 71 -7.45 25.09 19.23
CA SER A 71 -7.53 25.49 20.63
C SER A 71 -7.60 24.29 21.57
N ALA A 72 -6.72 24.28 22.57
CA ALA A 72 -6.68 23.28 23.65
C ALA A 72 -7.88 23.36 24.61
N SER A 73 -8.78 24.35 24.47
CA SER A 73 -9.97 24.52 25.32
C SER A 73 -11.09 23.53 24.99
N GLY A 74 -11.35 23.27 23.70
CA GLY A 74 -12.37 22.28 23.29
C GLY A 74 -11.97 20.83 23.56
N ALA A 75 -10.67 20.55 23.68
CA ALA A 75 -10.16 19.23 24.01
C ALA A 75 -10.44 18.82 25.47
N ARG A 76 -10.50 19.79 26.40
CA ARG A 76 -10.87 19.54 27.80
C ARG A 76 -12.37 19.30 27.98
N GLU A 77 -13.21 19.91 27.13
CA GLU A 77 -14.67 19.76 27.19
C GLU A 77 -15.17 18.39 26.69
N ARG A 78 -14.31 17.61 26.03
CA ARG A 78 -14.63 16.28 25.50
C ARG A 78 -13.82 15.17 26.16
N GLU A 79 -13.04 15.51 27.18
CA GLU A 79 -12.31 14.54 27.98
C GLU A 79 -13.33 13.61 28.69
N GLY A 80 -13.21 12.31 28.46
CA GLY A 80 -14.18 11.32 28.94
C GLY A 80 -15.33 11.00 27.97
N ALA A 81 -15.38 11.63 26.79
CA ALA A 81 -16.32 11.23 25.74
C ALA A 81 -15.96 9.84 25.17
N THR A 82 -16.99 9.09 24.76
CA THR A 82 -16.87 7.79 24.10
C THR A 82 -17.62 7.81 22.78
N ALA A 83 -17.18 6.99 21.81
CA ALA A 83 -17.79 6.92 20.50
C ALA A 83 -18.09 5.47 20.10
N ASP A 84 -19.29 5.27 19.56
CA ASP A 84 -19.74 4.04 18.91
C ASP A 84 -19.97 4.33 17.43
N ILE A 85 -19.02 3.94 16.58
CA ILE A 85 -18.96 4.33 15.18
C ILE A 85 -18.97 3.11 14.27
N GLN A 86 -19.90 3.11 13.33
CA GLN A 86 -19.91 2.26 12.17
C GLN A 86 -19.24 2.97 10.99
N THR A 87 -18.41 2.25 10.25
CA THR A 87 -17.81 2.73 9.00
C THR A 87 -18.20 1.81 7.85
N ASP A 88 -18.40 2.41 6.68
CA ASP A 88 -18.65 1.69 5.44
C ASP A 88 -17.44 1.88 4.52
N VAL A 89 -16.80 0.78 4.13
CA VAL A 89 -15.59 0.78 3.27
C VAL A 89 -15.89 -0.01 2.01
N ARG A 90 -15.73 0.63 0.85
CA ARG A 90 -15.81 -0.03 -0.46
C ARG A 90 -14.47 -0.62 -0.84
N ILE A 91 -14.48 -1.86 -1.27
CA ILE A 91 -13.31 -2.57 -1.79
C ILE A 91 -13.65 -3.08 -3.20
N SER A 92 -12.70 -2.92 -4.10
CA SER A 92 -12.73 -3.43 -5.47
C SER A 92 -11.39 -4.11 -5.73
N ASP A 93 -11.41 -5.44 -5.66
CA ASP A 93 -10.31 -6.34 -5.96
C ASP A 93 -10.70 -7.21 -7.15
N HIS A 94 -10.08 -6.96 -8.30
CA HIS A 94 -10.40 -7.64 -9.55
C HIS A 94 -9.22 -8.52 -9.94
N ALA A 95 -9.39 -9.84 -9.82
CA ALA A 95 -8.43 -10.83 -10.29
C ALA A 95 -9.14 -11.94 -11.07
N PRO A 96 -8.48 -12.58 -12.06
CA PRO A 96 -9.07 -13.72 -12.76
C PRO A 96 -9.47 -14.82 -11.78
N GLY A 97 -10.78 -15.14 -11.71
CA GLY A 97 -11.33 -16.14 -10.79
C GLY A 97 -11.71 -15.62 -9.39
N VAL A 98 -11.48 -14.33 -9.10
CA VAL A 98 -11.91 -13.64 -7.88
C VAL A 98 -12.33 -12.21 -8.23
N ASP A 99 -13.64 -11.97 -8.31
CA ASP A 99 -14.21 -10.62 -8.42
C ASP A 99 -14.82 -10.23 -7.08
N PHE A 100 -14.05 -9.54 -6.23
CA PHE A 100 -14.62 -8.93 -5.04
C PHE A 100 -14.87 -7.44 -5.28
N TYR A 101 -16.14 -7.09 -5.48
CA TYR A 101 -16.64 -5.73 -5.40
C TYR A 101 -17.71 -5.66 -4.33
N GLY A 102 -17.49 -4.86 -3.28
CA GLY A 102 -18.43 -4.79 -2.18
C GLY A 102 -18.23 -3.61 -1.25
N VAL A 103 -19.22 -3.39 -0.40
CA VAL A 103 -19.13 -2.49 0.75
C VAL A 103 -19.10 -3.35 2.00
N ILE A 104 -18.08 -3.15 2.81
CA ILE A 104 -17.89 -3.78 4.10
C ILE A 104 -18.27 -2.77 5.18
N THR A 105 -19.12 -3.20 6.10
CA THR A 105 -19.54 -2.41 7.25
C THR A 105 -18.84 -2.95 8.49
N THR A 106 -18.11 -2.09 9.19
CA THR A 106 -17.41 -2.45 10.44
C THR A 106 -17.80 -1.50 11.55
N ARG A 107 -17.96 -2.04 12.77
CA ARG A 107 -18.24 -1.26 13.98
C ARG A 107 -17.00 -1.16 14.87
N PHE A 108 -16.79 0.02 15.41
CA PHE A 108 -15.85 0.34 16.47
C PHE A 108 -16.64 0.88 17.65
N SER A 109 -16.51 0.26 18.81
CA SER A 109 -17.33 0.54 20.00
C SER A 109 -16.46 0.90 21.19
N ASP A 110 -17.03 1.66 22.13
CA ASP A 110 -16.34 2.21 23.32
C ASP A 110 -15.01 2.92 22.96
N VAL A 111 -14.97 3.65 21.84
CA VAL A 111 -13.77 4.39 21.43
C VAL A 111 -13.65 5.64 22.28
N ARG A 112 -12.71 5.63 23.22
CA ARG A 112 -12.52 6.72 24.18
C ARG A 112 -11.79 7.90 23.55
N TRP A 113 -12.14 9.10 23.99
CA TRP A 113 -11.44 10.32 23.63
C TRP A 113 -9.93 10.21 23.88
N GLY A 114 -9.12 10.63 22.90
CA GLY A 114 -7.67 10.56 22.93
C GLY A 114 -7.09 9.15 22.72
N GLN A 115 -7.93 8.14 22.45
CA GLN A 115 -7.50 6.76 22.24
C GLN A 115 -7.70 6.31 20.79
N GLN A 116 -6.98 5.24 20.45
CA GLN A 116 -7.13 4.49 19.22
C GLN A 116 -7.52 3.06 19.57
N THR A 117 -8.47 2.49 18.84
CA THR A 117 -8.84 1.09 19.01
C THR A 117 -7.68 0.17 18.61
N ALA A 118 -7.69 -1.04 19.13
CA ALA A 118 -6.88 -2.11 18.55
C ALA A 118 -7.20 -2.25 17.05
N GLU A 119 -6.18 -2.63 16.29
CA GLU A 119 -6.35 -2.94 14.87
C GLU A 119 -7.12 -4.26 14.72
N GLN A 120 -8.14 -4.28 13.85
CA GLN A 120 -8.96 -5.45 13.56
C GLN A 120 -9.06 -5.71 12.07
N THR A 121 -9.26 -6.97 11.68
CA THR A 121 -9.51 -7.34 10.28
C THR A 121 -10.89 -6.84 9.85
N ILE A 122 -10.91 -5.95 8.86
CA ILE A 122 -12.14 -5.46 8.23
C ILE A 122 -12.55 -6.40 7.10
N TRP A 123 -11.58 -6.85 6.31
CA TRP A 123 -11.83 -7.71 5.16
C TRP A 123 -10.60 -8.56 4.83
N GLU A 124 -10.84 -9.74 4.28
CA GLU A 124 -9.80 -10.64 3.78
C GLU A 124 -10.28 -11.29 2.48
N ALA A 125 -9.42 -11.30 1.47
CA ALA A 125 -9.69 -11.97 0.22
C ALA A 125 -9.89 -13.48 0.46
N THR A 126 -10.98 -14.03 -0.08
CA THR A 126 -11.40 -15.42 0.18
C THR A 126 -10.46 -16.46 -0.43
N LYS A 127 -9.72 -16.09 -1.48
CA LYS A 127 -8.84 -17.01 -2.23
C LYS A 127 -7.50 -16.36 -2.51
N CYS A 128 -6.46 -17.19 -2.65
CA CYS A 128 -5.23 -16.79 -3.29
C CYS A 128 -5.51 -16.52 -4.78
N HIS A 129 -4.95 -15.45 -5.33
CA HIS A 129 -5.11 -15.12 -6.75
C HIS A 129 -3.82 -14.51 -7.31
N PHE A 130 -3.70 -14.44 -8.63
CA PHE A 130 -2.52 -13.82 -9.25
C PHE A 130 -2.40 -12.34 -8.85
N ASP A 131 -1.18 -11.88 -8.60
CA ASP A 131 -0.90 -10.46 -8.32
C ASP A 131 -1.23 -9.58 -9.54
N ARG A 132 -2.05 -8.56 -9.31
CA ARG A 132 -2.48 -7.56 -10.30
C ARG A 132 -2.39 -6.13 -9.74
N GLY A 133 -1.65 -5.95 -8.65
CA GLY A 133 -1.58 -4.72 -7.91
C GLY A 133 -2.63 -4.62 -6.79
N LEU A 134 -2.62 -3.47 -6.12
CA LEU A 134 -3.40 -3.26 -4.90
C LEU A 134 -4.88 -3.00 -5.20
N PRO A 135 -5.83 -3.60 -4.45
CA PRO A 135 -7.24 -3.30 -4.57
C PRO A 135 -7.54 -1.83 -4.31
N LYS A 136 -8.60 -1.35 -4.98
CA LYS A 136 -9.13 -0.01 -4.74
C LYS A 136 -9.98 -0.03 -3.47
N VAL A 137 -9.53 0.69 -2.45
CA VAL A 137 -10.23 0.83 -1.17
C VAL A 137 -10.69 2.28 -1.00
N SER A 138 -11.95 2.50 -0.63
CA SER A 138 -12.51 3.85 -0.41
C SER A 138 -13.44 3.86 0.81
N VAL A 139 -13.27 4.83 1.70
CA VAL A 139 -14.18 5.04 2.84
C VAL A 139 -15.40 5.79 2.36
N LEU A 140 -16.60 5.26 2.62
CA LEU A 140 -17.88 5.80 2.18
C LEU A 140 -18.61 6.60 3.26
N GLY A 141 -18.34 6.33 4.53
CA GLY A 141 -19.00 7.04 5.62
C GLY A 141 -18.57 6.63 7.02
N PHE A 142 -18.87 7.51 7.97
CA PHE A 142 -18.92 7.24 9.41
C PHE A 142 -20.33 7.49 9.91
N ARG A 143 -20.84 6.57 10.72
CA ARG A 143 -22.19 6.65 11.26
C ARG A 143 -22.24 6.11 12.67
N GLY A 144 -22.82 6.86 13.60
CA GLY A 144 -22.94 6.40 14.98
C GLY A 144 -23.16 7.55 15.93
N ASP A 145 -22.70 7.39 17.16
CA ASP A 145 -22.97 8.34 18.24
C ASP A 145 -21.70 8.60 19.06
N ILE A 146 -21.53 9.85 19.47
CA ILE A 146 -20.52 10.29 20.44
C ILE A 146 -21.26 10.68 21.71
N THR A 147 -20.91 10.05 22.82
CA THR A 147 -21.55 10.25 24.13
C THR A 147 -20.58 10.94 25.08
N HIS A 148 -21.06 11.95 25.81
CA HIS A 148 -20.32 12.63 26.85
C HIS A 148 -21.26 12.94 28.02
N GLY A 149 -21.07 12.27 29.16
CA GLY A 149 -22.03 12.30 30.26
C GLY A 149 -23.41 11.84 29.79
N ASP A 150 -24.43 12.67 30.02
CA ASP A 150 -25.82 12.39 29.62
C ASP A 150 -26.15 12.84 28.18
N THR A 151 -25.19 13.46 27.48
CA THR A 151 -25.42 13.97 26.11
C THR A 151 -24.90 12.98 25.08
N SER A 152 -25.72 12.71 24.05
CA SER A 152 -25.33 11.91 22.90
C SER A 152 -25.53 12.71 21.61
N THR A 153 -24.48 12.77 20.79
CA THR A 153 -24.47 13.48 19.51
C THR A 153 -24.31 12.48 18.38
N ARG A 154 -25.25 12.48 17.44
CA ARG A 154 -25.19 11.61 16.27
C ARG A 154 -24.15 12.12 15.27
N VAL A 155 -23.27 11.23 14.82
CA VAL A 155 -22.27 11.48 13.78
C VAL A 155 -22.76 10.87 12.47
N MET A 156 -22.80 11.67 11.40
CA MET A 156 -23.09 11.22 10.03
C MET A 156 -22.10 11.91 9.08
N ALA A 157 -20.91 11.34 8.90
CA ALA A 157 -19.88 11.91 8.03
C ALA A 157 -19.81 11.16 6.69
N THR A 158 -19.65 11.90 5.59
CA THR A 158 -19.50 11.32 4.25
C THR A 158 -18.45 12.05 3.42
N PRO A 159 -17.83 11.40 2.41
CA PRO A 159 -16.96 12.10 1.47
C PRO A 159 -17.75 13.08 0.62
N ARG A 160 -17.15 14.23 0.31
CA ARG A 160 -17.77 15.21 -0.58
C ARG A 160 -18.01 14.62 -1.97
N GLN A 161 -19.21 14.86 -2.51
CA GLN A 161 -19.59 14.47 -3.86
C GLN A 161 -19.84 15.72 -4.71
N ILE A 162 -19.27 15.75 -5.91
CA ILE A 162 -19.49 16.84 -6.87
C ILE A 162 -20.97 16.85 -7.27
N GLY A 163 -21.59 18.04 -7.26
CA GLY A 163 -23.01 18.21 -7.61
C GLY A 163 -23.99 17.84 -6.49
N LYS A 164 -23.52 17.57 -5.27
CA LYS A 164 -24.34 17.38 -4.06
C LYS A 164 -24.11 18.53 -3.07
N LEU A 165 -25.04 18.71 -2.14
CA LEU A 165 -24.84 19.60 -0.99
C LEU A 165 -23.62 19.13 -0.18
N VAL A 166 -22.90 20.09 0.42
CA VAL A 166 -21.78 19.80 1.32
C VAL A 166 -22.35 19.09 2.56
N PRO A 167 -21.79 17.95 2.98
CA PRO A 167 -22.25 17.26 4.17
C PRO A 167 -21.90 18.07 5.43
N ASP A 168 -22.72 17.91 6.48
CA ASP A 168 -22.49 18.57 7.77
C ASP A 168 -21.13 18.19 8.38
N ASP A 169 -20.74 16.91 8.22
CA ASP A 169 -19.38 16.45 8.48
C ASP A 169 -18.79 15.76 7.23
N GLU A 170 -17.60 16.21 6.83
CA GLU A 170 -16.93 15.77 5.61
C GLU A 170 -15.76 14.85 5.95
N ILE A 171 -15.66 13.73 5.22
CA ILE A 171 -14.51 12.84 5.27
C ILE A 171 -13.44 13.30 4.29
N LEU A 172 -12.25 13.61 4.80
CA LEU A 172 -11.04 13.81 4.01
C LEU A 172 -10.21 12.52 4.02
N THR A 173 -9.88 12.01 2.84
CA THR A 173 -9.09 10.78 2.71
C THR A 173 -7.71 11.08 2.15
N THR A 174 -6.67 10.54 2.77
CA THR A 174 -5.30 10.52 2.23
C THR A 174 -4.83 9.08 2.05
N ARG A 175 -3.96 8.86 1.06
CA ARG A 175 -3.40 7.54 0.75
C ARG A 175 -1.89 7.66 0.64
N ARG A 176 -1.18 6.72 1.25
CA ARG A 176 0.29 6.66 1.20
C ARG A 176 0.72 5.21 1.05
N VAL A 177 1.60 4.96 0.09
CA VAL A 177 2.37 3.72 0.02
C VAL A 177 3.66 4.00 0.80
N PRO A 178 3.93 3.33 1.94
CA PRO A 178 5.16 3.52 2.68
C PRO A 178 6.37 3.25 1.78
N ALA A 179 7.44 4.02 1.95
CA ALA A 179 8.69 3.77 1.23
C ALA A 179 9.35 2.50 1.81
N GLY A 180 9.38 1.43 1.03
CA GLY A 180 9.97 0.15 1.41
C GLY A 180 9.01 -1.01 1.22
N LEU A 181 9.45 -2.04 0.51
CA LEU A 181 8.78 -3.34 0.52
C LEU A 181 9.13 -4.00 1.86
N ASN A 182 8.17 -4.09 2.77
CA ASN A 182 8.34 -4.92 3.96
C ASN A 182 8.48 -6.38 3.53
N ARG A 183 9.18 -7.20 4.34
CA ARG A 183 9.32 -8.65 4.09
C ARG A 183 7.97 -9.37 3.97
N ASP A 184 6.91 -8.75 4.49
CA ASP A 184 5.53 -9.24 4.49
C ASP A 184 4.68 -8.72 3.32
N GLY A 185 5.28 -8.07 2.31
CA GLY A 185 4.59 -7.57 1.12
C GLY A 185 4.44 -6.04 1.05
N ALA A 186 3.87 -5.56 -0.06
CA ALA A 186 3.54 -4.14 -0.21
C ALA A 186 2.40 -3.75 0.74
N GLU A 187 2.52 -2.59 1.40
CA GLU A 187 1.48 -2.03 2.25
C GLU A 187 0.89 -0.75 1.63
N LEU A 188 -0.42 -0.57 1.77
CA LEU A 188 -1.09 0.68 1.47
C LEU A 188 -1.79 1.19 2.74
N LEU A 189 -1.40 2.39 3.15
CA LEU A 189 -2.03 3.10 4.26
C LEU A 189 -3.05 4.09 3.72
N ILE A 190 -4.27 4.02 4.25
CA ILE A 190 -5.35 4.93 3.92
C ILE A 190 -5.84 5.53 5.22
N GLN A 191 -5.82 6.86 5.30
CA GLN A 191 -6.33 7.60 6.44
C GLN A 191 -7.56 8.38 6.02
N ALA A 192 -8.67 8.17 6.70
CA ALA A 192 -9.91 8.92 6.53
C ALA A 192 -10.21 9.67 7.82
N VAL A 193 -10.25 10.99 7.74
CA VAL A 193 -10.42 11.89 8.89
C VAL A 193 -11.65 12.76 8.69
N THR A 194 -12.46 12.93 9.72
CA THR A 194 -13.61 13.84 9.70
C THR A 194 -13.17 15.29 9.89
N LYS A 195 -13.89 16.24 9.30
CA LYS A 195 -13.62 17.67 9.50
C LYS A 195 -14.07 18.15 10.87
N THR A 196 -15.19 17.65 11.39
CA THR A 196 -15.80 18.18 12.61
C THR A 196 -15.84 17.19 13.77
N SER A 197 -16.11 15.90 13.53
CA SER A 197 -16.30 14.93 14.62
C SER A 197 -15.02 14.32 15.19
N GLU A 198 -13.84 14.77 14.74
CA GLU A 198 -12.52 14.35 15.27
C GLU A 198 -12.29 12.83 15.28
N LEU A 199 -12.92 12.13 14.33
CA LEU A 199 -12.70 10.73 14.06
C LEU A 199 -11.63 10.56 12.99
N ALA A 200 -10.78 9.56 13.18
CA ALA A 200 -9.77 9.17 12.21
C ALA A 200 -9.73 7.64 12.06
N LEU A 201 -10.06 7.15 10.87
CA LEU A 201 -9.90 5.75 10.50
C LEU A 201 -8.55 5.55 9.82
N SER A 202 -7.73 4.67 10.38
CA SER A 202 -6.51 4.18 9.75
C SER A 202 -6.78 2.79 9.19
N LEU A 203 -6.63 2.65 7.88
CA LEU A 203 -6.73 1.39 7.17
C LEU A 203 -5.36 0.99 6.66
N ARG A 204 -5.02 -0.29 6.82
CA ARG A 204 -3.79 -0.90 6.35
C ARG A 204 -4.13 -2.10 5.49
N LEU A 205 -3.80 -2.00 4.21
CA LEU A 205 -3.94 -3.08 3.25
C LEU A 205 -2.62 -3.84 3.17
N VAL A 206 -2.66 -5.13 3.50
CA VAL A 206 -1.51 -6.04 3.54
C VAL A 206 -1.63 -7.05 2.40
N VAL A 207 -0.53 -7.28 1.69
CA VAL A 207 -0.42 -8.29 0.63
C VAL A 207 0.29 -9.52 1.18
N LYS A 208 -0.41 -10.65 1.36
CA LYS A 208 0.23 -11.91 1.76
C LYS A 208 0.48 -12.80 0.55
N TYR A 209 1.71 -13.27 0.36
CA TYR A 209 2.02 -14.28 -0.66
C TYR A 209 1.46 -15.65 -0.27
N CYS A 210 0.99 -16.41 -1.25
CA CYS A 210 0.42 -17.75 -1.08
C CYS A 210 0.60 -18.60 -2.34
N ASP A 211 0.42 -19.91 -2.20
CA ASP A 211 0.38 -20.83 -3.35
C ASP A 211 -1.00 -20.79 -4.01
N LEU A 212 -1.03 -20.80 -5.35
CA LEU A 212 -2.25 -20.79 -6.16
C LEU A 212 -2.91 -22.16 -6.31
#